data_AF-A0A367LXN5-F1
#
_entry.id   AF-A0A367LXN5-F1
#
_cell.length_a   1.000
_cell.length_b   1.000
_cell.length_c   1.000
_cell.angle_alpha   90.00
_cell.angle_beta   90.00
_cell.angle_gamma   90.00
#
_symmetry.space_group_name_H-M   'P 1'
#
loop_
_entity.id
_entity.type
_entity.pdbx_description
1 polymer ?
#
loop_
_entity_poly.entity_id
_entity_poly.type
_entity_poly.pdbx_seq_one_letter_code
_entity_poly.pdbx_strand_id
1 'polypeptide(L)'
;MNLIAHVEIPVSDLGRAMRFYASVFGVAFGEVATLHGSRMAHFPFEEGRDGASGALAEGDVYVPTLHGAIIYLNVADLDAVIARALGEGSEILFPKTPLGDGVFIAE
;
A
#
# COMPACT_ATOMS: atom_id res chain seq x y z
N MET A 1 -7.40 18.84 -9.57
CA MET A 1 -6.39 18.88 -8.50
C MET A 1 -6.64 17.71 -7.60
N ASN A 2 -5.68 16.79 -7.45
CA ASN A 2 -5.74 15.77 -6.41
C ASN A 2 -5.34 16.43 -5.09
N LEU A 3 -6.22 16.37 -4.09
CA LEU A 3 -5.95 16.97 -2.78
C LEU A 3 -4.85 16.22 -2.02
N ILE A 4 -4.76 14.90 -2.23
CA ILE A 4 -3.77 14.03 -1.58
C ILE A 4 -2.48 14.06 -2.40
N ALA A 5 -1.39 14.51 -1.76
CA ALA A 5 -0.04 14.50 -2.34
C ALA A 5 0.79 13.27 -1.91
N HIS A 6 0.61 12.84 -0.67
CA HIS A 6 1.37 11.74 -0.07
C HIS A 6 0.53 11.00 0.98
N VAL A 7 0.72 9.70 1.10
CA VAL A 7 0.11 8.86 2.13
C VAL A 7 1.15 7.98 2.80
N GLU A 8 1.14 7.94 4.12
CA GLU A 8 2.00 7.06 4.92
C GLU A 8 1.15 5.96 5.54
N ILE A 9 1.56 4.70 5.33
CA ILE A 9 0.92 3.52 5.88
C ILE A 9 1.73 3.10 7.13
N PRO A 10 1.17 3.23 8.33
CA PRO A 10 1.85 2.82 9.56
C PRO A 10 2.12 1.31 9.58
N VAL A 11 3.33 0.92 9.99
CA VAL A 11 3.72 -0.49 10.14
C VAL A 11 4.50 -0.69 11.45
N SER A 12 4.31 -1.86 12.07
CA SER A 12 5.02 -2.25 13.31
C SER A 12 6.32 -3.00 13.08
N ASP A 13 6.53 -3.50 11.85
CA ASP A 13 7.76 -4.15 11.39
C ASP A 13 7.93 -3.78 9.91
N LEU A 14 8.82 -2.83 9.63
CA LEU A 14 9.04 -2.34 8.28
C LEU A 14 9.55 -3.44 7.34
N GLY A 15 10.42 -4.33 7.83
CA GLY A 15 11.00 -5.38 7.02
C GLY A 15 9.96 -6.42 6.59
N ARG A 16 9.07 -6.82 7.52
CA ARG A 16 7.94 -7.69 7.21
C ARG A 16 6.99 -7.03 6.20
N ALA A 17 6.64 -5.76 6.44
CA ALA A 17 5.72 -5.03 5.57
C ALA A 17 6.29 -4.87 4.16
N MET A 18 7.56 -4.48 4.01
CA MET A 18 8.20 -4.38 2.70
C MET A 18 8.13 -5.70 1.92
N ARG A 19 8.40 -6.85 2.56
CA ARG A 19 8.30 -8.16 1.91
C ARG A 19 6.88 -8.47 1.44
N PHE A 20 5.89 -8.23 2.30
CA PHE A 20 4.49 -8.43 1.97
C PHE A 20 4.05 -7.57 0.78
N TYR A 21 4.24 -6.25 0.87
CA TYR A 21 3.83 -5.33 -0.21
C TYR A 21 4.62 -5.57 -1.50
N ALA A 22 5.91 -5.93 -1.42
CA ALA A 22 6.69 -6.29 -2.59
C ALA A 22 6.14 -7.54 -3.29
N SER A 23 5.80 -8.58 -2.52
CA SER A 23 5.21 -9.82 -3.04
C SER A 23 3.83 -9.56 -3.67
N VAL A 24 2.93 -8.94 -2.91
CA VAL A 24 1.52 -8.72 -3.29
C VAL A 24 1.38 -7.80 -4.49
N PHE A 25 2.16 -6.71 -4.56
CA PHE A 25 2.05 -5.73 -5.64
C PHE A 25 3.10 -5.93 -6.74
N GLY A 26 4.10 -6.79 -6.55
CA GLY A 26 5.16 -7.02 -7.53
C GLY A 26 6.08 -5.81 -7.69
N VAL A 27 6.29 -5.08 -6.60
CA VAL A 27 7.10 -3.85 -6.56
C VAL A 27 8.41 -4.09 -5.82
N ALA A 28 9.43 -3.30 -6.13
CA ALA A 28 10.67 -3.27 -5.38
C ALA A 28 10.76 -1.96 -4.58
N PHE A 29 11.20 -2.07 -3.33
CA PHE A 29 11.52 -0.91 -2.51
C PHE A 29 12.97 -0.50 -2.75
N GLY A 30 13.22 0.81 -2.71
CA GLY A 30 14.56 1.37 -2.66
C GLY A 30 15.17 1.29 -1.25
N GLU A 31 16.19 2.11 -1.01
CA GLU A 31 16.79 2.24 0.32
C GLU A 31 15.77 2.78 1.34
N VAL A 32 15.85 2.24 2.57
CA VAL A 32 15.03 2.72 3.69
C VAL A 32 15.57 4.07 4.14
N ALA A 33 14.73 5.10 4.08
CA ALA A 33 15.05 6.41 4.60
C ALA A 33 14.84 6.47 6.12
N THR A 34 15.64 7.27 6.81
CA THR A 34 15.39 7.62 8.21
C THR A 34 15.09 9.12 8.29
N LEU A 35 13.89 9.46 8.76
CA LEU A 35 13.42 10.83 8.87
C LEU A 35 12.81 11.07 10.25
N HIS A 36 13.31 12.07 10.97
CA HIS A 36 12.85 12.41 12.33
C HIS A 36 12.79 11.20 13.30
N GLY A 37 13.72 10.26 13.17
CA GLY A 37 13.76 9.03 13.99
C GLY A 37 12.82 7.91 13.54
N SER A 38 12.02 8.12 12.48
CA SER A 38 11.18 7.10 11.86
C SER A 38 11.85 6.51 10.63
N ARG A 39 11.57 5.24 10.34
CA ARG A 39 12.06 4.51 9.17
C ARG A 39 10.97 4.44 8.12
N MET A 40 11.30 4.75 6.88
CA MET A 40 10.33 4.82 5.79
C MET A 40 10.81 4.05 4.56
N ALA A 41 9.92 3.28 3.96
CA ALA A 41 10.13 2.62 2.69
C ALA A 41 9.12 3.15 1.67
N HIS A 42 9.61 3.92 0.70
CA HIS A 42 8.76 4.55 -0.32
C HIS A 42 8.34 3.52 -1.38
N PHE A 43 7.05 3.52 -1.71
CA PHE A 43 6.58 2.80 -2.90
C PHE A 43 7.18 3.43 -4.17
N PRO A 44 7.34 2.66 -5.26
CA PRO A 44 7.74 3.23 -6.53
C PRO A 44 6.83 4.38 -6.94
N PHE A 45 7.43 5.50 -7.35
CA PHE A 45 6.73 6.70 -7.76
C PHE A 45 7.40 7.28 -9.01
N GLU A 46 6.59 7.68 -9.98
CA GLU A 46 7.04 8.31 -11.22
C GLU A 46 6.54 9.75 -11.26
N GLU A 47 7.47 10.71 -11.28
CA GLU A 47 7.13 12.13 -11.33
C GLU A 47 6.32 12.47 -12.59
N GLY A 48 5.29 13.30 -12.44
CA GLY A 48 4.43 13.73 -13.55
C GLY A 48 3.31 12.75 -13.92
N ARG A 49 3.21 11.58 -13.26
CA ARG A 49 2.03 10.71 -13.37
C ARG A 49 0.94 11.10 -12.37
N ASP A 50 -0.30 10.83 -12.77
CA ASP A 50 -1.45 11.00 -11.89
C ASP A 50 -1.39 10.03 -10.71
N GLY A 51 -1.66 10.55 -9.51
CA GLY A 51 -1.69 9.78 -8.27
C GLY A 51 -1.02 10.51 -7.12
N ALA A 52 -1.07 9.91 -5.94
CA ALA A 52 -0.30 10.33 -4.78
C ALA A 52 0.91 9.40 -4.64
N SER A 53 2.00 9.94 -4.09
CA SER A 53 3.10 9.11 -3.62
C SER A 53 2.72 8.42 -2.30
N GLY A 54 3.48 7.41 -1.88
CA GLY A 54 3.26 6.81 -0.57
C GLY A 54 4.46 6.07 0.00
N ALA A 55 4.40 5.78 1.29
CA ALA A 55 5.43 5.04 2.00
C ALA A 55 4.85 4.13 3.08
N LEU A 56 5.56 3.05 3.39
CA LEU A 56 5.43 2.34 4.65
C LEU A 56 6.26 3.07 5.70
N ALA A 57 5.69 3.34 6.88
CA ALA A 57 6.34 4.14 7.93
C ALA A 57 6.33 3.40 9.28
N GLU A 58 7.50 3.26 9.87
CA GLU A 58 7.73 2.65 11.19
C GLU A 58 8.35 3.69 12.12
N GLY A 59 7.71 3.92 13.28
CA GLY A 59 8.17 4.86 14.29
C GLY A 59 7.14 5.03 15.40
N ASP A 60 7.51 5.73 16.47
CA ASP A 60 6.72 5.79 17.72
C ASP A 60 5.29 6.32 17.54
N VAL A 61 5.06 7.18 16.55
CA VAL A 61 3.75 7.78 16.25
C VAL A 61 2.96 7.00 15.20
N TYR A 62 3.60 6.05 14.51
CA TYR A 62 2.99 5.27 13.43
C TYR A 62 2.35 4.00 14.00
N VAL A 63 1.08 4.12 14.37
CA VAL A 63 0.29 3.00 14.93
C VAL A 63 -0.67 2.46 13.87
N PRO A 64 -0.49 1.21 13.38
CA PRO A 64 -1.46 0.56 12.51
C PRO A 64 -2.85 0.52 13.18
N THR A 65 -3.90 0.88 12.44
CA THR A 65 -5.26 0.96 12.98
C THR A 65 -6.31 0.58 11.94
N LEU A 66 -7.41 -0.01 12.42
CA LEU A 66 -8.62 -0.27 11.62
C LEU A 66 -9.60 0.93 11.62
N HIS A 67 -9.30 1.99 12.38
CA HIS A 67 -10.12 3.19 12.51
C HIS A 67 -9.47 4.42 11.83
N GLY A 68 -8.62 4.17 10.84
CA GLY A 68 -7.93 5.19 10.06
C GLY A 68 -8.59 5.49 8.71
N ALA A 69 -7.86 6.18 7.84
CA ALA A 69 -8.26 6.38 6.46
C ALA A 69 -8.23 5.05 5.68
N ILE A 70 -9.20 4.85 4.78
CA ILE A 70 -9.20 3.74 3.82
C ILE A 70 -8.41 4.19 2.58
N ILE A 71 -7.38 3.43 2.21
CA ILE A 71 -6.47 3.76 1.12
C ILE A 71 -6.72 2.78 -0.03
N TYR A 72 -7.01 3.31 -1.22
CA TYR A 72 -7.14 2.52 -2.43
C TYR A 72 -5.82 2.54 -3.21
N LEU A 73 -5.29 1.35 -3.50
CA LEU A 73 -4.09 1.18 -4.31
C LEU A 73 -4.50 0.71 -5.71
N ASN A 74 -4.08 1.46 -6.74
CA ASN A 74 -4.36 1.10 -8.11
C ASN A 74 -3.46 -0.06 -8.56
N VAL A 75 -4.03 -1.04 -9.25
CA VAL A 75 -3.34 -2.23 -9.74
C VAL A 75 -3.81 -2.56 -11.15
N ALA A 76 -2.90 -3.09 -11.98
CA ALA A 76 -3.23 -3.45 -13.36
C ALA A 76 -4.13 -4.70 -13.45
N ASP A 77 -3.99 -5.62 -12.48
CA ASP A 77 -4.75 -6.87 -12.40
C ASP A 77 -5.12 -7.16 -10.94
N LEU A 78 -6.40 -6.95 -10.62
CA LEU A 78 -6.92 -7.16 -9.27
C LEU A 78 -6.94 -8.64 -8.88
N ASP A 79 -7.21 -9.55 -9.81
CA ASP A 79 -7.30 -10.99 -9.50
C ASP A 79 -5.91 -11.54 -9.17
N ALA A 80 -4.89 -11.13 -9.92
CA ALA A 80 -3.51 -11.51 -9.65
C ALA A 80 -2.99 -10.96 -8.31
N VAL A 81 -3.44 -9.78 -7.89
CA VAL A 81 -3.08 -9.18 -6.60
C VAL A 81 -3.77 -9.94 -5.45
N ILE A 82 -5.08 -10.21 -5.57
CA ILE A 82 -5.82 -11.01 -4.58
C ILE A 82 -5.19 -12.38 -4.41
N ALA A 83 -4.84 -13.07 -5.51
CA ALA A 83 -4.21 -14.39 -5.46
C ALA A 83 -2.87 -14.37 -4.70
N ARG A 84 -2.04 -13.33 -4.91
CA ARG A 84 -0.77 -13.16 -4.19
C ARG A 84 -0.98 -12.84 -2.72
N ALA A 85 -1.93 -11.97 -2.39
CA ALA A 85 -2.28 -11.66 -1.01
C ALA A 85 -2.74 -12.90 -0.24
N LEU A 86 -3.63 -13.71 -0.83
CA LEU A 86 -4.04 -15.00 -0.25
C LEU A 86 -2.85 -15.95 -0.06
N GLY A 87 -1.91 -15.98 -1.01
CA GLY A 87 -0.68 -16.78 -0.91
C GLY A 87 0.25 -16.36 0.24
N GLU A 88 0.24 -15.08 0.62
CA GLU A 88 0.94 -14.53 1.79
C GLU A 88 0.13 -14.67 3.10
N GLY A 89 -1.03 -15.32 3.05
CA GLY A 89 -1.89 -15.58 4.21
C GLY A 89 -2.87 -14.46 4.56
N SER A 90 -3.16 -13.54 3.63
CA SER A 90 -4.21 -12.54 3.82
C SER A 90 -5.62 -13.16 3.82
N GLU A 91 -6.55 -12.45 4.44
CA GLU A 91 -7.99 -12.73 4.39
C GLU A 91 -8.66 -11.71 3.46
N ILE A 92 -9.68 -12.14 2.70
CA ILE A 92 -10.53 -11.23 1.93
C ILE A 92 -11.59 -10.68 2.89
N LEU A 93 -11.53 -9.38 3.16
CA LEU A 93 -12.49 -8.65 3.99
C LEU A 93 -13.67 -8.14 3.15
N PHE A 94 -13.42 -7.77 1.90
CA PHE A 94 -14.45 -7.35 0.95
C PHE A 94 -14.23 -8.01 -0.42
N PRO A 95 -15.17 -8.87 -0.88
CA PRO A 95 -14.99 -9.61 -2.12
C PRO A 95 -14.92 -8.65 -3.31
N LYS A 96 -14.21 -9.10 -4.36
CA LYS A 96 -14.15 -8.39 -5.64
C LYS A 96 -15.54 -8.01 -6.12
N THR A 97 -15.83 -6.71 -6.12
CA THR A 97 -17.15 -6.15 -6.40
C THR A 97 -17.05 -5.16 -7.56
N PRO A 98 -17.90 -5.28 -8.59
CA PRO A 98 -17.95 -4.31 -9.68
C PRO A 98 -18.55 -2.98 -9.21
N LEU A 99 -17.95 -1.86 -9.64
CA LEU A 99 -18.50 -0.51 -9.42
C LEU A 99 -19.14 0.08 -10.68
N GLY A 100 -19.02 -0.59 -11.83
CA GLY A 100 -19.42 -0.09 -13.15
C GLY A 100 -18.21 0.25 -14.02
N ASP A 101 -18.43 0.40 -15.33
CA ASP A 101 -17.41 0.82 -16.32
C ASP A 101 -16.11 0.00 -16.30
N GLY A 102 -16.21 -1.29 -15.94
CA GLY A 102 -15.06 -2.20 -15.84
C GLY A 102 -14.17 -1.98 -14.61
N VAL A 103 -14.59 -1.13 -13.66
CA VAL A 103 -13.89 -0.89 -12.40
C VAL A 103 -14.33 -1.90 -11.35
N PHE A 104 -13.36 -2.45 -10.63
CA PHE A 104 -13.57 -3.39 -9.53
C PHE A 104 -12.77 -2.94 -8.31
N ILE A 105 -13.31 -3.22 -7.12
CA ILE A 105 -12.61 -3.04 -5.84
C ILE A 105 -12.68 -4.34 -5.02
N ALA A 106 -11.72 -4.53 -4.14
CA ALA A 106 -11.67 -5.60 -3.15
C ALA A 106 -10.86 -5.11 -1.94
N GLU A 107 -11.05 -5.77 -0.79
CA GLU A 107 -10.26 -5.61 0.43
C GLU A 107 -9.81 -6.97 0.94
#